data_AF-A0A1R3HEP1-F1
#
_entry.id   AF-A0A1R3HEP1-F1
#
_cell.length_a   1.000
_cell.length_b   1.000
_cell.length_c   1.000
_cell.angle_alpha   90.00
_cell.angle_beta   90.00
_cell.angle_gamma   90.00
#
_symmetry.space_group_name_H-M   'P 1'
#
loop_
_entity.id
_entity.type
_entity.pdbx_description
1 polymer ?
#
loop_
_entity_poly.entity_id
_entity_poly.type
_entity_poly.pdbx_seq_one_letter_code
_entity_poly.pdbx_strand_id
1 'polypeptide(L)'
;MASKCFQFLKESRMVPRGWFGAKLVNIYKASLDELEYLNKECPTTKGVLVTELAKEATDDVHSEARLEIGDVIVKCNGKDVDSLMEFTGMLLGKADQTLDLVVKRAMDGKEKQVKRKLLDYAKVEFNEELDDQNSINDEDDQNSSGDHKMNDEQYHLHKYYRGGRRRKLSSREVFISRFRRFDISNELANDFFDNGARVAILKASPSVVSVVSIDQDGNLVKACSGTIVKHAVSQGTYTILTSASLIEPVSRKKSYKADKHKISVILMYGKEVEGKLLGFDFHYKLAAITIKSDEIERVQIHPVSIRHL
;
A
#
# COMPACT_ATOMS: atom_id res chain seq x y z
N MET A 1 -11.41 -3.76 -0.83
CA MET A 1 -10.69 -2.71 -1.63
C MET A 1 -9.54 -3.33 -2.42
N ALA A 2 -8.69 -4.14 -1.79
CA ALA A 2 -7.54 -4.80 -2.41
C ALA A 2 -7.88 -5.60 -3.69
N SER A 3 -9.01 -6.32 -3.73
CA SER A 3 -9.42 -7.06 -4.93
C SER A 3 -9.63 -6.16 -6.15
N LYS A 4 -10.18 -4.95 -5.97
CA LYS A 4 -10.38 -3.99 -7.07
C LYS A 4 -9.06 -3.39 -7.53
N CYS A 5 -8.19 -2.99 -6.58
CA CYS A 5 -6.85 -2.50 -6.92
C CYS A 5 -6.06 -3.56 -7.72
N PHE A 6 -6.13 -4.83 -7.31
CA PHE A 6 -5.49 -5.92 -8.03
C PHE A 6 -6.02 -6.07 -9.48
N GLN A 7 -7.33 -5.93 -9.67
CA GLN A 7 -7.92 -5.99 -11.00
C GLN A 7 -7.40 -4.86 -11.89
N PHE A 8 -7.35 -3.62 -11.39
CA PHE A 8 -6.77 -2.49 -12.11
C PHE A 8 -5.28 -2.70 -12.42
N LEU A 9 -4.49 -3.16 -11.46
CA LEU A 9 -3.07 -3.47 -11.70
C LEU A 9 -2.88 -4.54 -12.78
N LYS A 10 -3.81 -5.47 -12.93
CA LYS A 10 -3.75 -6.49 -13.98
C LYS A 10 -4.11 -5.94 -15.35
N GLU A 11 -5.13 -5.08 -15.43
CA GLU A 11 -5.70 -4.59 -16.68
C GLU A 11 -4.93 -3.37 -17.22
N SER A 12 -4.64 -2.40 -16.36
CA SER A 12 -4.02 -1.11 -16.71
C SER A 12 -2.63 -0.90 -16.13
N ARG A 13 -2.10 -1.83 -15.31
CA ARG A 13 -0.83 -1.71 -14.55
C ARG A 13 -0.76 -0.55 -13.54
N MET A 14 -1.83 0.23 -13.44
CA MET A 14 -2.01 1.35 -12.54
C MET A 14 -3.41 1.29 -11.94
N VAL A 15 -3.61 1.91 -10.78
CA VAL A 15 -4.93 2.07 -10.16
C VAL A 15 -5.42 3.49 -10.42
N PRO A 16 -6.53 3.69 -11.18
CA PRO A 16 -7.06 5.02 -11.40
C PRO A 16 -7.50 5.67 -10.08
N ARG A 17 -6.99 6.87 -9.81
CA ARG A 17 -7.25 7.64 -8.58
C ARG A 17 -8.10 8.85 -8.92
N GLY A 18 -9.32 8.90 -8.39
CA GLY A 18 -10.11 10.12 -8.42
C GLY A 18 -9.68 11.05 -7.28
N TRP A 19 -9.18 12.24 -7.62
CA TRP A 19 -8.95 13.32 -6.67
C TRP A 19 -10.28 14.01 -6.35
N PHE A 20 -10.64 13.97 -5.07
CA PHE A 20 -11.87 14.55 -4.56
C PHE A 20 -11.74 16.05 -4.23
N GLY A 21 -10.50 16.52 -4.05
CA GLY A 21 -10.21 17.93 -3.75
C GLY A 21 -10.70 18.40 -2.38
N ALA A 22 -10.77 17.48 -1.40
CA ALA A 22 -11.10 17.80 -0.02
C ALA A 22 -10.32 16.92 0.95
N LYS A 23 -9.98 17.49 2.10
CA LYS A 23 -9.52 16.71 3.25
C LYS A 23 -10.73 16.18 4.00
N LEU A 24 -10.68 14.89 4.26
CA LEU A 24 -11.78 14.13 4.80
C LEU A 24 -11.35 13.40 6.07
N VAL A 25 -12.18 13.44 7.09
CA VAL A 25 -11.95 12.73 8.35
C VAL A 25 -13.15 11.90 8.73
N ASN A 26 -12.90 10.77 9.38
CA ASN A 26 -13.97 10.09 10.10
C ASN A 26 -14.43 10.96 11.26
N ILE A 27 -15.74 10.97 11.53
CA ILE A 27 -16.31 11.75 12.63
C ILE A 27 -15.64 11.42 13.97
N TYR A 28 -15.38 10.14 14.26
CA TYR A 28 -14.71 9.73 15.50
C TYR A 28 -13.24 10.17 15.62
N LYS A 29 -12.65 10.72 14.55
CA LYS A 29 -11.30 11.31 14.54
C LYS A 29 -11.31 12.83 14.42
N ALA A 30 -12.48 13.45 14.31
CA ALA A 30 -12.61 14.90 14.27
C ALA A 30 -12.13 15.51 15.60
N SER A 31 -11.64 16.75 15.54
CA SER A 31 -11.24 17.50 16.73
C SER A 31 -12.43 17.77 17.65
N LEU A 32 -12.19 18.15 18.90
CA LEU A 32 -13.26 18.52 19.81
C LEU A 32 -14.06 19.72 19.29
N ASP A 33 -13.38 20.72 18.71
CA ASP A 33 -14.02 21.90 18.13
C ASP A 33 -14.93 21.53 16.94
N GLU A 34 -14.47 20.62 16.07
CA GLU A 34 -15.26 20.09 14.95
C GLU A 34 -16.48 19.30 15.45
N LEU A 35 -16.29 18.47 16.49
CA LEU A 35 -17.36 17.67 17.08
C LEU A 35 -18.39 18.53 17.83
N GLU A 36 -17.98 19.57 18.54
CA GLU A 36 -18.89 20.48 19.22
C GLU A 36 -19.75 21.24 18.21
N TYR A 37 -19.12 21.73 17.14
CA TYR A 37 -19.82 22.36 16.03
C TYR A 37 -20.83 21.42 15.36
N LEU A 38 -20.44 20.17 15.11
CA LEU A 38 -21.32 19.15 14.54
C LEU A 38 -22.45 18.73 15.47
N ASN A 39 -22.16 18.43 16.73
CA ASN A 39 -23.11 17.81 17.65
C ASN A 39 -24.24 18.76 18.08
N LYS A 40 -23.99 20.08 18.02
CA LYS A 40 -24.98 21.09 18.36
C LYS A 40 -26.16 21.13 17.39
N GLU A 41 -25.89 21.02 16.10
CA GLU A 41 -26.86 21.27 15.02
C GLU A 41 -27.11 20.04 14.11
N CYS A 42 -26.19 19.07 14.12
CA CYS A 42 -26.22 17.88 13.27
C CYS A 42 -25.64 16.66 14.00
N PRO A 43 -26.36 16.09 15.01
CA PRO A 43 -25.90 14.91 15.72
C PRO A 43 -25.85 13.71 14.77
N THR A 44 -24.64 13.30 14.38
CA THR A 44 -24.40 12.10 13.58
C THR A 44 -23.11 11.43 14.01
N THR A 45 -23.12 10.10 14.02
CA THR A 45 -21.95 9.25 14.27
C THR A 45 -21.45 8.56 13.00
N LYS A 46 -22.17 8.75 11.89
CA LYS A 46 -21.93 8.11 10.59
C LYS A 46 -21.65 9.17 9.53
N GLY A 47 -20.78 8.82 8.59
CA GLY A 47 -20.37 9.68 7.50
C GLY A 47 -18.93 10.14 7.61
N VAL A 48 -18.59 11.05 6.69
CA VAL A 48 -17.22 11.57 6.54
C VAL A 48 -17.29 13.08 6.53
N LEU A 49 -16.58 13.71 7.48
CA LEU A 49 -16.53 15.15 7.63
C LEU A 49 -15.54 15.77 6.63
N VAL A 50 -15.98 16.82 5.96
CA VAL A 50 -15.14 17.69 5.13
C VAL A 50 -14.50 18.75 6.03
N THR A 51 -13.18 18.71 6.19
CA THR A 51 -12.45 19.65 7.06
C THR A 51 -11.73 20.72 6.27
N GLU A 52 -11.32 20.42 5.03
CA GLU A 52 -10.63 21.36 4.15
C GLU A 52 -11.04 21.12 2.69
N LEU A 53 -11.01 22.17 1.87
CA LEU A 53 -11.27 22.11 0.44
C LEU A 53 -10.09 22.71 -0.32
N ALA A 54 -9.63 22.02 -1.35
CA ALA A 54 -8.58 22.53 -2.23
C ALA A 54 -9.15 23.64 -3.13
N LYS A 55 -8.32 24.65 -3.46
CA LYS A 55 -8.72 25.80 -4.27
C LYS A 55 -9.12 25.40 -5.69
N GLU A 56 -8.37 24.52 -6.36
CA GLU A 56 -8.79 24.05 -7.70
C GLU A 56 -10.12 23.28 -7.66
N ALA A 57 -10.51 22.83 -6.47
CA ALA A 57 -11.73 22.09 -6.26
C ALA A 57 -12.91 22.99 -5.86
N THR A 58 -12.72 24.30 -5.63
CA THR A 58 -13.82 25.24 -5.35
C THR A 58 -14.48 25.81 -6.61
N ASP A 59 -13.88 25.59 -7.78
CA ASP A 59 -14.31 26.13 -9.08
C ASP A 59 -15.27 25.21 -9.85
N ASP A 60 -15.87 24.19 -9.22
CA ASP A 60 -16.82 23.29 -9.89
C ASP A 60 -18.18 24.01 -10.09
N VAL A 61 -18.37 24.62 -11.27
CA VAL A 61 -19.41 25.61 -11.63
C VAL A 61 -20.83 25.04 -11.82
N HIS A 62 -21.08 23.75 -11.55
CA HIS A 62 -22.30 23.08 -12.06
C HIS A 62 -23.26 22.48 -11.01
N SER A 63 -23.24 22.92 -9.75
CA SER A 63 -24.23 22.49 -8.76
C SER A 63 -24.93 23.66 -8.06
N GLU A 64 -26.24 23.51 -7.81
CA GLU A 64 -27.06 24.45 -7.04
C GLU A 64 -26.65 24.51 -5.56
N ALA A 65 -25.94 23.49 -5.06
CA ALA A 65 -25.36 23.43 -3.72
C ALA A 65 -23.89 22.99 -3.79
N ARG A 66 -22.99 23.86 -3.30
CA ARG A 66 -21.54 23.59 -3.23
C ARG A 66 -21.21 22.76 -2.00
N LEU A 67 -20.19 21.90 -2.13
CA LEU A 67 -19.58 21.23 -0.99
C LEU A 67 -18.87 22.27 -0.12
N GLU A 68 -19.08 22.22 1.18
CA GLU A 68 -18.54 23.18 2.15
C GLU A 68 -17.76 22.49 3.26
N ILE A 69 -16.84 23.23 3.89
CA ILE A 69 -16.19 22.78 5.13
C ILE A 69 -17.28 22.66 6.20
N GLY A 70 -17.26 21.55 6.95
CA GLY A 70 -18.30 21.20 7.92
C GLY A 70 -19.42 20.33 7.34
N ASP A 71 -19.45 20.09 6.03
CA ASP A 71 -20.38 19.11 5.46
C ASP A 71 -19.98 17.69 5.89
N VAL A 72 -20.96 16.89 6.29
CA VAL A 72 -20.80 15.45 6.54
C VAL A 72 -21.38 14.67 5.38
N ILE A 73 -20.54 13.99 4.62
CA ILE A 73 -20.96 13.12 3.51
C ILE A 73 -21.58 11.85 4.11
N VAL A 74 -22.88 11.66 3.85
CA VAL A 74 -23.65 10.52 4.37
C VAL A 74 -24.08 9.56 3.28
N LYS A 75 -24.13 9.99 2.00
CA LYS A 75 -24.33 9.10 0.84
C LYS A 75 -23.48 9.49 -0.35
N CYS A 76 -23.14 8.49 -1.17
CA CYS A 76 -22.45 8.63 -2.45
C CYS A 76 -23.07 7.70 -3.50
N ASN A 77 -23.55 8.27 -4.61
CA ASN A 77 -24.28 7.58 -5.68
C ASN A 77 -25.41 6.67 -5.13
N GLY A 78 -26.19 7.22 -4.19
CA GLY A 78 -27.31 6.55 -3.54
C GLY A 78 -26.94 5.49 -2.49
N LYS A 79 -25.66 5.23 -2.23
CA LYS A 79 -25.20 4.30 -1.18
C LYS A 79 -24.82 5.07 0.07
N ASP A 80 -25.19 4.53 1.22
CA ASP A 80 -24.81 5.09 2.51
C ASP A 80 -23.29 5.05 2.70
N VAL A 81 -22.77 6.05 3.40
CA VAL A 81 -21.35 6.19 3.71
C VAL A 81 -21.24 6.24 5.23
N ASP A 82 -20.68 5.19 5.83
CA ASP A 82 -20.48 5.14 7.28
C ASP A 82 -19.08 5.61 7.68
N SER A 83 -18.08 5.48 6.79
CA SER A 83 -16.69 5.83 7.10
C SER A 83 -15.89 6.25 5.87
N LEU A 84 -14.74 6.87 6.12
CA LEU A 84 -13.76 7.28 5.13
C LEU A 84 -13.22 6.10 4.32
N MET A 85 -13.04 4.93 4.95
CA MET A 85 -12.56 3.73 4.24
C MET A 85 -13.59 3.23 3.24
N GLU A 86 -14.87 3.29 3.60
CA GLU A 86 -15.96 2.95 2.68
C GLU A 86 -16.04 3.98 1.55
N PHE A 87 -16.05 5.27 1.90
CA PHE A 87 -16.11 6.36 0.93
C PHE A 87 -14.98 6.28 -0.09
N THR A 88 -13.72 6.18 0.35
CA THR A 88 -12.55 6.01 -0.54
C THR A 88 -12.66 4.76 -1.41
N GLY A 89 -13.20 3.66 -0.88
CA GLY A 89 -13.53 2.47 -1.66
C GLY A 89 -14.59 2.69 -2.75
N MET A 90 -15.50 3.65 -2.55
CA MET A 90 -16.46 4.09 -3.56
C MET A 90 -15.86 5.03 -4.62
N LEU A 91 -14.79 5.75 -4.31
CA LEU A 91 -14.07 6.63 -5.26
C LEU A 91 -13.14 5.86 -6.20
N LEU A 92 -12.70 4.66 -5.78
CA LEU A 92 -11.75 3.85 -6.50
C LEU A 92 -12.22 3.53 -7.93
N GLY A 93 -11.39 3.88 -8.93
CA GLY A 93 -11.70 3.65 -10.34
C GLY A 93 -12.67 4.65 -10.97
N LYS A 94 -13.03 5.73 -10.27
CA LYS A 94 -13.98 6.75 -10.75
C LYS A 94 -13.30 8.07 -11.17
N ALA A 95 -12.03 8.03 -11.57
CA ALA A 95 -11.36 9.21 -12.11
C ALA A 95 -12.16 9.80 -13.29
N ASP A 96 -12.22 11.13 -13.36
CA ASP A 96 -12.99 11.93 -14.34
C ASP A 96 -14.53 11.73 -14.30
N GLN A 97 -15.09 11.05 -13.29
CA GLN A 97 -16.53 10.88 -13.11
C GLN A 97 -17.13 11.90 -12.14
N THR A 98 -18.41 12.22 -12.32
CA THR A 98 -19.20 13.00 -11.36
C THR A 98 -19.88 12.08 -10.34
N LEU A 99 -19.79 12.44 -9.07
CA LEU A 99 -20.47 11.79 -7.96
C LEU A 99 -21.71 12.58 -7.56
N ASP A 100 -22.77 11.85 -7.22
CA ASP A 100 -23.94 12.41 -6.55
C ASP A 100 -23.80 12.17 -5.05
N LEU A 101 -23.63 13.22 -4.27
CA LEU A 101 -23.44 13.17 -2.83
C LEU A 101 -24.68 13.65 -2.10
N VAL A 102 -25.00 12.99 -0.99
CA VAL A 102 -25.88 13.57 0.03
C VAL A 102 -24.99 13.97 1.19
N VAL A 103 -25.04 15.25 1.55
CA VAL A 103 -24.31 15.81 2.68
C VAL A 103 -25.27 16.35 3.72
N LYS A 104 -24.94 16.17 5.00
CA LYS A 104 -25.57 16.90 6.10
C LYS A 104 -24.71 18.10 6.44
N ARG A 105 -25.28 19.29 6.35
CA ARG A 105 -24.54 20.52 6.64
C ARG A 105 -24.60 20.83 8.12
N ALA A 106 -23.44 20.97 8.75
CA ALA A 106 -23.36 21.29 10.18
C ALA A 106 -24.10 22.59 10.56
N MET A 107 -24.12 23.60 9.69
CA MET A 107 -24.72 24.91 10.00
C MET A 107 -26.25 24.87 10.16
N ASP A 108 -26.95 24.01 9.42
CA ASP A 108 -28.43 23.97 9.38
C ASP A 108 -29.02 22.58 9.67
N GLY A 109 -28.17 21.56 9.84
CA GLY A 109 -28.56 20.17 10.06
C GLY A 109 -29.26 19.52 8.87
N LYS A 110 -29.41 20.20 7.73
CA LYS A 110 -30.20 19.73 6.59
C LYS A 110 -29.37 18.88 5.64
N GLU A 111 -30.05 17.94 5.00
CA GLU A 111 -29.48 17.17 3.89
C GLU A 111 -29.52 17.99 2.60
N LYS A 112 -28.40 18.00 1.88
CA LYS A 112 -28.23 18.68 0.59
C LYS A 112 -27.66 17.72 -0.43
N GLN A 113 -28.16 17.82 -1.66
CA GLN A 113 -27.64 17.09 -2.81
C GLN A 113 -26.50 17.91 -3.43
N VAL A 114 -25.32 17.31 -3.51
CA VAL A 114 -24.11 17.96 -4.05
C VAL A 114 -23.54 17.09 -5.15
N LYS A 115 -23.31 17.67 -6.33
CA LYS A 115 -22.60 16.99 -7.41
C LYS A 115 -21.12 17.35 -7.37
N ARG A 116 -20.26 16.34 -7.50
CA ARG A 116 -18.81 16.55 -7.42
C ARG A 116 -18.06 15.80 -8.51
N LYS A 117 -17.34 16.50 -9.38
CA LYS A 117 -16.45 15.84 -10.33
C LYS A 117 -15.16 15.41 -9.64
N LEU A 118 -14.78 14.15 -9.83
CA LEU A 118 -13.47 13.64 -9.46
C LEU A 118 -12.48 13.94 -10.58
N LEU A 119 -11.40 14.66 -10.28
CA LEU A 119 -10.31 14.82 -11.24
C LEU A 119 -9.43 13.56 -11.24
N ASP A 120 -8.74 13.27 -12.32
CA ASP A 120 -7.68 12.28 -12.28
C ASP A 120 -6.50 12.80 -11.44
N TYR A 121 -6.21 12.13 -10.32
CA TYR A 121 -5.15 12.52 -9.37
C TYR A 121 -3.79 12.61 -10.04
N ALA A 122 -3.51 11.76 -11.04
CA ALA A 122 -2.25 11.83 -11.76
C ALA A 122 -2.07 13.19 -12.46
N LYS A 123 -3.15 13.81 -12.96
CA LYS A 123 -3.11 15.13 -13.60
C LYS A 123 -2.93 16.27 -12.60
N VAL A 124 -3.31 16.06 -11.34
CA VAL A 124 -3.20 17.06 -10.27
C VAL A 124 -1.79 17.08 -9.67
N GLU A 125 -1.18 15.90 -9.43
CA GLU A 125 0.22 15.79 -8.95
C GLU A 125 1.22 16.50 -9.90
N PHE A 126 0.98 16.51 -11.23
CA PHE A 126 1.85 17.21 -12.19
C PHE A 126 1.86 18.73 -12.05
N ASN A 127 0.82 19.33 -11.45
CA ASN A 127 0.75 20.78 -11.27
C ASN A 127 1.42 21.23 -9.97
N GLU A 128 1.30 20.45 -8.89
CA GLU A 128 1.98 20.78 -7.61
C GLU A 128 3.52 20.74 -7.73
N GLU A 129 4.08 19.83 -8.55
CA GLU A 129 5.53 19.77 -8.79
C GLU A 129 6.10 20.96 -9.59
N LEU A 130 5.26 21.71 -10.32
CA LEU A 130 5.68 22.89 -11.08
C LEU A 130 5.68 24.17 -10.22
N ASP A 131 4.86 24.23 -9.18
CA ASP A 131 4.80 25.39 -8.28
C ASP A 131 6.00 25.41 -7.29
N ASP A 132 6.51 24.25 -6.89
CA ASP A 132 7.69 24.12 -6.02
C ASP A 132 9.02 24.52 -6.72
N GLN A 133 9.05 24.61 -8.05
CA GLN A 133 10.25 25.02 -8.79
C GLN A 133 10.44 26.54 -8.88
N ASN A 134 9.44 27.33 -8.48
CA ASN A 134 9.51 28.80 -8.55
C ASN A 134 9.92 29.49 -7.23
N SER A 135 10.29 28.72 -6.20
CA SER A 135 10.60 29.29 -4.87
C SER A 135 11.90 28.76 -4.25
N ILE A 136 12.99 28.60 -5.01
CA ILE A 136 14.34 28.47 -4.43
C ILE A 136 15.36 29.16 -5.35
N ASN A 137 15.57 30.45 -5.11
CA ASN A 137 16.86 31.11 -5.36
C ASN A 137 17.48 31.46 -4.01
N ASP A 138 18.79 31.25 -3.93
CA ASP A 138 19.77 31.77 -2.97
C ASP A 138 19.72 31.25 -1.53
N GLU A 139 20.64 30.34 -1.18
CA GLU A 139 21.86 30.69 -0.41
C GLU A 139 22.79 29.48 -0.23
N ASP A 140 24.09 29.78 -0.26
CA ASP A 140 25.25 28.92 -0.39
C ASP A 140 25.63 28.09 0.85
N ASP A 141 26.39 27.03 0.58
CA ASP A 141 27.52 26.43 1.31
C ASP A 141 27.51 26.40 2.86
N GLN A 142 27.66 25.19 3.42
CA GLN A 142 28.93 24.76 4.03
C GLN A 142 28.93 23.29 4.49
N ASN A 143 30.10 22.66 4.30
CA ASN A 143 30.55 21.37 4.80
C ASN A 143 30.13 21.04 6.25
N SER A 144 29.72 19.80 6.50
CA SER A 144 30.27 19.04 7.63
C SER A 144 30.26 17.54 7.35
N SER A 145 31.47 16.99 7.35
CA SER A 145 31.78 15.57 7.48
C SER A 145 31.27 15.06 8.83
N GLY A 146 30.31 14.15 8.82
CA GLY A 146 29.83 13.47 10.03
C GLY A 146 29.88 11.96 9.83
N ASP A 147 30.94 11.32 10.34
CA ASP A 147 30.99 9.87 10.57
C ASP A 147 29.79 9.44 11.42
N HIS A 148 28.79 8.82 10.81
CA HIS A 148 27.72 8.14 11.52
C HIS A 148 28.18 6.72 11.85
N LYS A 149 28.74 6.57 13.05
CA LYS A 149 28.93 5.28 13.72
C LYS A 149 27.58 4.55 13.77
N MET A 150 27.54 3.38 13.15
CA MET A 150 26.41 2.46 13.27
C MET A 150 26.23 2.05 14.73
N ASN A 151 24.98 2.13 15.22
CA ASN A 151 24.59 1.76 16.57
C ASN A 151 24.83 0.25 16.84
N ASP A 152 25.33 -0.02 18.04
CA ASP A 152 25.86 -1.29 18.57
C ASP A 152 24.86 -2.45 18.74
N GLU A 153 23.70 -2.45 18.09
CA GLU A 153 22.78 -3.59 18.12
C GLU A 153 23.13 -4.69 17.09
N GLN A 154 24.13 -4.46 16.24
CA GLN A 154 24.63 -5.45 15.28
C GLN A 154 25.58 -6.51 15.88
N TYR A 155 25.97 -6.41 17.16
CA TYR A 155 27.07 -7.21 17.73
C TYR A 155 26.68 -8.48 18.50
N HIS A 156 25.40 -8.84 18.63
CA HIS A 156 25.01 -10.08 19.32
C HIS A 156 24.70 -11.29 18.43
N LEU A 157 24.92 -11.20 17.12
CA LEU A 157 24.56 -12.27 16.19
C LEU A 157 25.75 -13.15 15.75
N HIS A 158 26.54 -13.64 16.69
CA HIS A 158 27.68 -14.50 16.37
C HIS A 158 27.91 -15.67 17.33
N LYS A 159 26.85 -16.41 17.70
CA LYS A 159 27.02 -17.76 18.28
C LYS A 159 25.99 -18.71 17.66
N TYR A 160 26.45 -19.95 17.43
CA TYR A 160 25.79 -21.08 16.77
C TYR A 160 26.01 -21.24 15.26
N TYR A 161 27.25 -21.58 14.87
CA TYR A 161 27.49 -22.64 13.87
C TYR A 161 28.81 -23.35 14.20
N ARG A 162 28.72 -24.67 14.37
CA ARG A 162 29.79 -25.59 14.80
C ARG A 162 30.73 -25.84 13.61
N GLY A 163 32.03 -25.61 13.80
CA GLY A 163 33.16 -26.16 13.03
C GLY A 163 33.12 -26.12 11.50
N GLY A 164 33.79 -25.15 10.88
CA GLY A 164 34.11 -25.15 9.44
C GLY A 164 34.56 -23.78 8.94
N ARG A 165 35.52 -23.73 7.99
CA ARG A 165 36.17 -22.49 7.48
C ARG A 165 35.13 -21.39 7.19
N ARG A 166 35.27 -20.24 7.85
CA ARG A 166 34.32 -19.12 7.81
C ARG A 166 34.45 -18.34 6.50
N ARG A 167 33.55 -18.61 5.54
CA ARG A 167 33.21 -17.60 4.52
C ARG A 167 32.22 -16.62 5.15
N LYS A 168 32.52 -15.33 5.10
CA LYS A 168 31.56 -14.28 5.49
C LYS A 168 30.38 -14.35 4.51
N LEU A 169 29.20 -14.64 5.02
CA LEU A 169 27.98 -14.64 4.21
C LEU A 169 27.60 -13.19 3.88
N SER A 170 27.19 -12.96 2.64
CA SER A 170 26.58 -11.70 2.22
C SER A 170 25.24 -11.47 2.95
N SER A 171 24.79 -10.22 3.02
CA SER A 171 23.48 -9.88 3.61
C SER A 171 22.33 -10.66 2.95
N ARG A 172 22.42 -10.90 1.64
CA ARG A 172 21.47 -11.72 0.88
C ARG A 172 21.47 -13.18 1.33
N GLU A 173 22.64 -13.79 1.51
CA GLU A 173 22.76 -15.17 2.00
C GLU A 173 22.25 -15.32 3.43
N VAL A 174 22.54 -14.35 4.31
CA VAL A 174 22.00 -14.32 5.68
C VAL A 174 20.47 -14.24 5.64
N PHE A 175 19.91 -13.37 4.81
CA PHE A 175 18.46 -13.21 4.67
C PHE A 175 17.78 -14.49 4.15
N ILE A 176 18.30 -15.11 3.08
CA ILE A 176 17.78 -16.37 2.54
C ILE A 176 17.84 -17.49 3.61
N SER A 177 18.94 -17.56 4.36
CA SER A 177 19.10 -18.56 5.43
C SER A 177 18.06 -18.41 6.55
N ARG A 178 17.63 -17.16 6.85
CA ARG A 178 16.57 -16.89 7.83
C ARG A 178 15.19 -17.25 7.29
N PHE A 179 14.89 -16.94 6.03
CA PHE A 179 13.58 -17.28 5.43
C PHE A 179 13.38 -18.78 5.32
N ARG A 180 14.45 -19.56 5.09
CA ARG A 180 14.40 -21.03 5.10
C ARG A 180 13.96 -21.61 6.45
N ARG A 181 14.05 -20.85 7.55
CA ARG A 181 13.60 -21.25 8.88
C ARG A 181 12.12 -20.95 9.10
N PHE A 182 11.24 -21.40 8.21
CA PHE A 182 9.91 -21.85 8.64
C PHE A 182 10.09 -23.16 9.43
N ASP A 183 10.90 -23.10 10.47
CA ASP A 183 11.35 -24.27 11.21
C ASP A 183 10.30 -24.53 12.28
N ILE A 184 9.43 -25.51 12.00
CA ILE A 184 8.47 -26.09 12.94
C ILE A 184 9.20 -26.65 14.18
N SER A 185 10.53 -26.76 14.13
CA SER A 185 11.40 -27.25 15.20
C SER A 185 11.72 -26.22 16.29
N ASN A 186 11.30 -24.96 16.18
CA ASN A 186 11.50 -23.99 17.26
C ASN A 186 10.43 -24.18 18.35
N GLU A 187 10.59 -25.23 19.16
CA GLU A 187 9.66 -25.67 20.21
C GLU A 187 9.20 -24.51 21.10
N LEU A 188 10.11 -23.59 21.47
CA LEU A 188 9.80 -22.44 22.34
C LEU A 188 8.85 -21.39 21.72
N ALA A 189 8.76 -21.30 20.39
CA ALA A 189 7.85 -20.35 19.71
C ALA A 189 6.48 -20.97 19.40
N ASN A 190 6.37 -22.30 19.45
CA ASN A 190 5.20 -23.03 19.01
C ASN A 190 4.23 -23.40 20.14
N ASP A 191 4.57 -23.11 21.40
CA ASP A 191 3.71 -23.39 22.57
C ASP A 191 2.47 -22.48 22.66
N PHE A 192 2.46 -21.39 21.90
CA PHE A 192 1.33 -20.44 21.85
C PHE A 192 0.24 -20.80 20.85
N PHE A 193 0.45 -21.80 19.99
CA PHE A 193 -0.51 -22.21 18.97
C PHE A 193 -1.09 -23.58 19.29
N ASP A 194 -2.43 -23.68 19.29
CA ASP A 194 -3.08 -24.98 19.31
C ASP A 194 -2.78 -25.77 18.02
N ASN A 195 -3.06 -27.07 18.05
CA ASN A 195 -2.80 -27.96 16.92
C ASN A 195 -3.57 -27.54 15.64
N GLY A 196 -4.75 -26.93 15.77
CA GLY A 196 -5.53 -26.41 14.65
C GLY A 196 -4.85 -25.22 13.98
N ALA A 197 -4.37 -24.25 14.77
CA ALA A 197 -3.61 -23.10 14.28
C ALA A 197 -2.31 -23.55 13.59
N ARG A 198 -1.58 -24.52 14.16
CA ARG A 198 -0.39 -25.10 13.52
C ARG A 198 -0.70 -25.72 12.15
N VAL A 199 -1.76 -26.51 12.05
CA VAL A 199 -2.20 -27.10 10.77
C VAL A 199 -2.62 -26.03 9.77
N ALA A 200 -3.32 -24.97 10.22
CA ALA A 200 -3.70 -23.86 9.35
C ALA A 200 -2.49 -23.11 8.80
N ILE A 201 -1.49 -22.81 9.65
CA ILE A 201 -0.23 -22.17 9.24
C ILE A 201 0.51 -23.04 8.23
N LEU A 202 0.61 -24.35 8.45
CA LEU A 202 1.28 -25.28 7.52
C LEU A 202 0.57 -25.36 6.17
N LYS A 203 -0.76 -25.25 6.15
CA LYS A 203 -1.53 -25.22 4.90
C LYS A 203 -1.35 -23.89 4.15
N ALA A 204 -1.16 -22.79 4.87
CA ALA A 204 -1.02 -21.45 4.29
C ALA A 204 0.43 -21.09 3.92
N SER A 205 1.43 -21.63 4.61
CA SER A 205 2.85 -21.31 4.42
C SER A 205 3.37 -21.46 2.99
N PRO A 206 2.90 -22.42 2.16
CA PRO A 206 3.37 -22.51 0.78
C PRO A 206 2.96 -21.30 -0.08
N SER A 207 1.88 -20.61 0.29
CA SER A 207 1.41 -19.39 -0.38
C SER A 207 2.19 -18.14 0.03
N VAL A 208 3.02 -18.22 1.09
CA VAL A 208 3.82 -17.11 1.58
C VAL A 208 5.23 -17.21 1.01
N VAL A 209 5.67 -16.14 0.37
CA VAL A 209 7.00 -16.05 -0.25
C VAL A 209 7.77 -14.88 0.34
N SER A 210 9.09 -14.91 0.22
CA SER A 210 9.90 -13.73 0.44
C SER A 210 10.23 -13.08 -0.89
N VAL A 211 10.14 -11.77 -0.95
CA VAL A 211 10.38 -10.98 -2.16
C VAL A 211 11.47 -9.97 -1.85
N VAL A 212 12.52 -9.98 -2.66
CA VAL A 212 13.69 -9.12 -2.49
C VAL A 212 13.96 -8.29 -3.73
N SER A 213 14.41 -7.07 -3.49
CA SER A 213 14.94 -6.15 -4.50
C SER A 213 16.46 -6.18 -4.43
N ILE A 214 17.08 -6.41 -5.58
CA ILE A 214 18.52 -6.61 -5.73
C ILE A 214 19.03 -5.56 -6.70
N ASP A 215 20.13 -4.88 -6.37
CA ASP A 215 20.76 -3.92 -7.27
C ASP A 215 21.57 -4.62 -8.39
N GLN A 216 22.20 -3.83 -9.26
CA GLN A 216 23.01 -4.32 -10.38
C GLN A 216 24.26 -5.09 -9.93
N ASP A 217 24.75 -4.80 -8.72
CA ASP A 217 25.92 -5.45 -8.12
C ASP A 217 25.55 -6.75 -7.38
N GLY A 218 24.25 -7.10 -7.33
CA GLY A 218 23.76 -8.30 -6.69
C GLY A 218 23.51 -8.15 -5.18
N ASN A 219 23.59 -6.94 -4.64
CA ASN A 219 23.34 -6.65 -3.23
C ASN A 219 21.85 -6.54 -2.94
N LEU A 220 21.47 -7.01 -1.74
CA LEU A 220 20.11 -6.85 -1.24
C LEU A 220 19.84 -5.37 -0.90
N VAL A 221 18.88 -4.77 -1.58
CA VAL A 221 18.44 -3.39 -1.32
C VAL A 221 17.29 -3.37 -0.32
N LYS A 222 16.25 -4.16 -0.60
CA LYS A 222 15.03 -4.25 0.22
C LYS A 222 14.47 -5.66 0.21
N ALA A 223 13.72 -6.00 1.26
CA ALA A 223 13.03 -7.27 1.37
C ALA A 223 11.65 -7.08 1.98
N CYS A 224 10.70 -7.92 1.58
CA CYS A 224 9.34 -7.97 2.12
C CYS A 224 8.76 -9.37 1.96
N SER A 225 7.64 -9.65 2.64
CA SER A 225 6.84 -10.84 2.40
C SER A 225 5.85 -10.60 1.25
N GLY A 226 5.60 -11.63 0.45
CA GLY A 226 4.54 -11.65 -0.56
C GLY A 226 3.58 -12.81 -0.33
N THR A 227 2.36 -12.68 -0.85
CA THR A 227 1.36 -13.76 -0.85
C THR A 227 0.99 -14.14 -2.28
N ILE A 228 1.01 -15.43 -2.60
CA ILE A 228 0.53 -15.97 -3.87
C ILE A 228 -1.00 -15.94 -3.86
N VAL A 229 -1.59 -15.14 -4.74
CA VAL A 229 -3.05 -14.90 -4.78
C VAL A 229 -3.72 -15.41 -6.05
N LYS A 230 -2.94 -15.78 -7.07
CA LYS A 230 -3.49 -16.35 -8.30
C LYS A 230 -2.50 -17.30 -8.97
N HIS A 231 -3.06 -18.34 -9.57
CA HIS A 231 -2.36 -19.29 -10.41
C HIS A 231 -3.04 -19.34 -11.79
N ALA A 232 -2.28 -19.12 -12.86
CA ALA A 232 -2.68 -19.42 -14.23
C ALA A 232 -2.09 -20.78 -14.62
N VAL A 233 -2.86 -21.84 -14.35
CA VAL A 233 -2.46 -23.25 -14.49
C VAL A 233 -1.90 -23.58 -15.87
N SER A 234 -2.46 -23.00 -16.94
CA SER A 234 -2.02 -23.27 -18.30
C SER A 234 -0.63 -22.72 -18.65
N GLN A 235 0.00 -21.95 -17.77
CA GLN A 235 1.28 -21.27 -18.03
C GLN A 235 2.30 -21.39 -16.88
N GLY A 236 2.03 -22.21 -15.84
CA GLY A 236 2.90 -22.31 -14.66
C GLY A 236 3.22 -20.96 -14.02
N THR A 237 2.32 -19.99 -14.18
CA THR A 237 2.55 -18.58 -13.83
C THR A 237 1.72 -18.19 -12.62
N TYR A 238 2.38 -17.57 -11.65
CA TYR A 238 1.79 -17.19 -10.38
C TYR A 238 1.87 -15.69 -10.18
N THR A 239 0.85 -15.12 -9.53
CA THR A 239 0.83 -13.72 -9.14
C THR A 239 0.96 -13.58 -7.63
N ILE A 240 1.91 -12.76 -7.23
CA ILE A 240 2.23 -12.43 -5.85
C ILE A 240 1.79 -10.99 -5.60
N LEU A 241 1.01 -10.78 -4.54
CA LEU A 241 0.79 -9.45 -3.98
C LEU A 241 1.81 -9.19 -2.88
N THR A 242 2.42 -8.00 -2.93
CA THR A 242 3.42 -7.56 -1.97
C THR A 242 3.35 -6.04 -1.78
N SER A 243 4.18 -5.51 -0.90
CA SER A 243 4.32 -4.07 -0.67
C SER A 243 5.07 -3.38 -1.82
N ALA A 244 4.56 -2.23 -2.27
CA ALA A 244 5.26 -1.38 -3.23
C ALA A 244 6.55 -0.77 -2.66
N SER A 245 6.72 -0.74 -1.33
CA SER A 245 7.95 -0.25 -0.69
C SER A 245 9.20 -0.99 -1.16
N LEU A 246 9.05 -2.23 -1.64
CA LEU A 246 10.11 -3.04 -2.24
C LEU A 246 10.82 -2.36 -3.42
N ILE A 247 10.06 -1.62 -4.22
CA ILE A 247 10.52 -0.95 -5.44
C ILE A 247 10.51 0.57 -5.30
N GLU A 248 9.98 1.09 -4.20
CA GLU A 248 9.94 2.53 -3.95
C GLU A 248 11.35 3.13 -3.94
N PRO A 249 11.60 4.23 -4.67
CA PRO A 249 12.88 4.93 -4.64
C PRO A 249 13.26 5.36 -3.21
N VAL A 250 14.55 5.29 -2.88
CA VAL A 250 15.05 5.74 -1.55
C VAL A 250 14.92 7.26 -1.38
N SER A 251 14.76 8.01 -2.47
CA SER A 251 14.56 9.46 -2.46
C SER A 251 13.32 9.84 -3.25
N ARG A 252 12.46 10.69 -2.67
CA ARG A 252 11.24 11.22 -3.30
C ARG A 252 11.50 12.00 -4.58
N LYS A 253 12.72 12.53 -4.78
CA LYS A 253 13.13 13.30 -5.97
C LYS A 253 13.48 12.43 -7.18
N LYS A 254 13.44 11.09 -7.06
CA LYS A 254 13.81 10.18 -8.15
C LYS A 254 12.60 9.36 -8.55
N SER A 255 12.21 9.43 -9.83
CA SER A 255 11.24 8.49 -10.39
C SER A 255 11.79 7.05 -10.34
N TYR A 256 10.90 6.09 -10.07
CA TYR A 256 11.27 4.67 -10.12
C TYR A 256 11.74 4.30 -11.53
N LYS A 257 12.99 3.83 -11.64
CA LYS A 257 13.53 3.26 -12.88
C LYS A 257 13.56 1.75 -12.74
N ALA A 258 12.65 1.08 -13.45
CA ALA A 258 12.51 -0.38 -13.44
C ALA A 258 13.83 -1.11 -13.74
N ASP A 259 14.68 -0.52 -14.58
CA ASP A 259 15.91 -1.16 -15.07
C ASP A 259 17.08 -1.19 -14.07
N LYS A 260 16.91 -0.62 -12.86
CA LYS A 260 17.97 -0.57 -11.84
C LYS A 260 17.89 -1.67 -10.79
N HIS A 261 16.77 -2.39 -10.71
CA HIS A 261 16.56 -3.38 -9.67
C HIS A 261 16.04 -4.69 -10.25
N LYS A 262 16.69 -5.80 -9.90
CA LYS A 262 16.18 -7.14 -10.12
C LYS A 262 15.26 -7.52 -8.97
N ILE A 263 14.08 -8.02 -9.29
CA ILE A 263 13.17 -8.60 -8.30
C ILE A 263 13.42 -10.10 -8.25
N SER A 264 13.65 -10.62 -7.05
CA SER A 264 13.81 -12.04 -6.81
C SER A 264 12.82 -12.54 -5.77
N VAL A 265 12.24 -13.70 -6.02
CA VAL A 265 11.23 -14.32 -5.16
C VAL A 265 11.81 -15.61 -4.63
N ILE A 266 11.83 -15.73 -3.30
CA ILE A 266 12.27 -16.90 -2.58
C ILE A 266 11.03 -17.67 -2.15
N LEU A 267 10.85 -18.85 -2.75
CA LEU A 267 9.75 -19.77 -2.47
C LEU A 267 9.98 -20.55 -1.18
N MET A 268 8.97 -21.29 -0.74
CA MET A 268 9.10 -22.28 0.33
C MET A 268 10.27 -23.23 0.03
N TYR A 269 11.05 -23.56 1.06
CA TYR A 269 12.34 -24.30 0.96
C TYR A 269 13.51 -23.54 0.34
N GLY A 270 13.32 -22.26 0.03
CA GLY A 270 14.40 -21.34 -0.28
C GLY A 270 14.92 -21.44 -1.72
N LYS A 271 14.11 -21.97 -2.65
CA LYS A 271 14.34 -21.80 -4.08
C LYS A 271 14.13 -20.35 -4.46
N GLU A 272 15.07 -19.83 -5.22
CA GLU A 272 15.00 -18.48 -5.75
C GLU A 272 14.52 -18.51 -7.21
N VAL A 273 13.52 -17.69 -7.54
CA VAL A 273 12.99 -17.51 -8.89
C VAL A 273 12.91 -16.03 -9.22
N GLU A 274 13.09 -15.70 -10.50
CA GLU A 274 13.01 -14.30 -10.93
C GLU A 274 11.57 -13.81 -10.95
N GLY A 275 11.34 -12.64 -10.33
CA GLY A 275 10.07 -11.95 -10.35
C GLY A 275 10.02 -10.85 -11.41
N LYS A 276 8.89 -10.73 -12.10
CA LYS A 276 8.61 -9.63 -13.03
C LYS A 276 7.50 -8.76 -12.47
N LEU A 277 7.76 -7.46 -12.37
CA LEU A 277 6.78 -6.48 -11.90
C LEU A 277 5.63 -6.39 -12.91
N LEU A 278 4.41 -6.68 -12.46
CA LEU A 278 3.20 -6.58 -13.27
C LEU A 278 2.62 -5.16 -13.19
N GLY A 279 2.62 -4.57 -11.99
CA GLY A 279 2.11 -3.23 -11.72
C GLY A 279 2.28 -2.88 -10.25
N PHE A 280 2.16 -1.61 -9.91
CA PHE A 280 2.27 -1.12 -8.54
C PHE A 280 1.50 0.19 -8.32
N ASP A 281 1.28 0.51 -7.06
CA ASP A 281 0.71 1.77 -6.59
C ASP A 281 1.35 2.14 -5.24
N PHE A 282 2.05 3.27 -5.17
CA PHE A 282 2.72 3.73 -3.94
C PHE A 282 1.75 4.30 -2.91
N HIS A 283 0.59 4.82 -3.34
CA HIS A 283 -0.42 5.36 -2.43
C HIS A 283 -1.08 4.24 -1.61
N TYR A 284 -1.49 3.16 -2.29
CA TYR A 284 -2.00 1.96 -1.62
C TYR A 284 -0.89 1.03 -1.11
N LYS A 285 0.38 1.37 -1.36
CA LYS A 285 1.57 0.58 -1.02
C LYS A 285 1.49 -0.87 -1.53
N LEU A 286 0.90 -1.08 -2.70
CA LEU A 286 0.66 -2.40 -3.28
C LEU A 286 1.47 -2.60 -4.56
N ALA A 287 2.09 -3.77 -4.70
CA ALA A 287 2.73 -4.21 -5.92
C ALA A 287 2.31 -5.64 -6.28
N ALA A 288 2.16 -5.90 -7.57
CA ALA A 288 1.88 -7.20 -8.13
C ALA A 288 3.11 -7.70 -8.90
N ILE A 289 3.56 -8.92 -8.57
CA ILE A 289 4.73 -9.56 -9.20
C ILE A 289 4.28 -10.88 -9.81
N THR A 290 4.83 -11.21 -10.97
CA THR A 290 4.63 -12.48 -11.66
C THR A 290 5.89 -13.32 -11.59
N ILE A 291 5.71 -14.63 -11.38
CA ILE A 291 6.79 -15.62 -11.43
C ILE A 291 6.36 -16.80 -12.28
N LYS A 292 7.33 -17.55 -12.81
CA LYS A 292 7.12 -18.88 -13.38
C LYS A 292 7.81 -19.91 -12.50
N SER A 293 7.11 -20.98 -12.11
CA SER A 293 7.71 -22.04 -11.29
C SER A 293 6.91 -23.34 -11.32
N ASP A 294 7.56 -24.42 -11.77
CA ASP A 294 6.96 -25.76 -11.79
C ASP A 294 6.89 -26.41 -10.40
N GLU A 295 7.59 -25.84 -9.40
CA GLU A 295 7.58 -26.38 -8.02
C GLU A 295 6.29 -26.08 -7.28
N ILE A 296 5.67 -24.95 -7.58
CA ILE A 296 4.43 -24.56 -6.92
C ILE A 296 3.27 -25.49 -7.34
N GLU A 297 3.33 -26.05 -8.55
CA GLU A 297 2.37 -27.07 -9.02
C GLU A 297 2.47 -28.36 -8.19
N ARG A 298 3.69 -28.76 -7.81
CA ARG A 298 3.96 -29.99 -7.04
C ARG A 298 3.45 -29.92 -5.61
N VAL A 299 3.39 -28.72 -5.03
CA VAL A 299 3.02 -28.50 -3.62
C VAL A 299 1.50 -28.32 -3.43
N GLN A 300 0.69 -28.41 -4.51
CA GLN A 300 -0.75 -28.14 -4.49
C GLN A 300 -1.09 -26.85 -3.74
N ILE A 301 -0.33 -25.77 -4.00
CA ILE A 301 -0.58 -24.47 -3.37
C ILE A 301 -1.95 -23.99 -3.83
N HIS A 302 -2.90 -23.91 -2.91
CA HIS A 302 -4.23 -23.35 -3.18
C HIS A 302 -4.09 -21.83 -3.12
N PRO A 303 -4.23 -21.11 -4.26
CA PRO A 303 -4.16 -19.65 -4.25
C PRO A 303 -5.20 -19.11 -3.28
N VAL A 304 -4.82 -18.11 -2.48
CA VAL A 304 -5.78 -17.48 -1.58
C VAL A 304 -6.83 -16.75 -2.42
N SER A 305 -8.09 -17.16 -2.29
CA SER A 305 -9.20 -16.53 -3.01
C SER A 305 -9.41 -15.11 -2.48
N ILE A 306 -9.15 -14.10 -3.32
CA ILE A 306 -9.36 -12.69 -2.99
C ILE A 306 -10.85 -12.32 -2.97
N ARG A 307 -11.78 -13.23 -3.29
CA ARG A 307 -13.23 -12.92 -3.39
C ARG A 307 -13.86 -12.48 -2.05
N HIS A 308 -13.15 -12.66 -0.92
CA HIS A 308 -13.62 -12.31 0.42
C HIS A 308 -12.69 -11.31 1.14
N LEU A 309 -11.81 -10.58 0.43
CA LEU A 309 -10.90 -9.53 0.94
C LEU A 309 -11.26 -8.11 0.45
#